data_AF-A0AAW6DEY4-F1
#
_entry.id   AF-A0AAW6DEY4-F1
#
_cell.length_a   1.000
_cell.length_b   1.000
_cell.length_c   1.000
_cell.angle_alpha   90.00
_cell.angle_beta   90.00
_cell.angle_gamma   90.00
#
_symmetry.space_group_name_H-M   'P 1'
#
loop_
_entity.id
_entity.type
_entity.pdbx_description
1 polymer ?
#
loop_
_entity_poly.entity_id
_entity_poly.type
_entity_poly.pdbx_seq_one_letter_code
_entity_poly.pdbx_strand_id
1 'polypeptide(L)'
;MENMFSGFLRKEREKRGISQERLCRGVCAVSALSRYENGERIPDRLLMNTLIERLGKSSDKLVTMISCQEYAYFEWKSKVKETLRKKNIALVQELILRKEARDASVNLVLQEQFYQYIQEIVNGKEGEISSLEEAIRLTNPDFTGRIAAEGLFSIQELELLLLYAQRQMETRAGQGAKLLEDVLSYIQEHMTDIQAKNQIFPRAVCLYCRYVTGEANAQKRYLLCREAFENSRKDQRFEYTVELLGYMRKDAICLGKEFEAVSYQVWKKILEAMYQEYGVEIPQAEWGIEIPQNLFLIPEILLSARVEQGASQE
;
A
#
# COMPACT_ATOMS: atom_id res chain seq x y z
N MET A 1 -28.89 12.40 -8.05
CA MET A 1 -28.52 11.96 -6.69
C MET A 1 -27.01 11.93 -6.66
N GLU A 2 -26.37 12.83 -5.91
CA GLU A 2 -24.91 12.83 -5.80
C GLU A 2 -24.49 11.52 -5.11
N ASN A 3 -23.71 10.70 -5.79
CA ASN A 3 -23.18 9.47 -5.19
C ASN A 3 -22.17 9.88 -4.09
N MET A 4 -22.22 9.23 -2.93
CA MET A 4 -21.36 9.54 -1.77
C MET A 4 -19.87 9.56 -2.16
N PHE A 5 -19.46 8.66 -3.06
CA PHE A 5 -18.11 8.63 -3.62
C PHE A 5 -17.78 9.89 -4.45
N SER A 6 -18.67 10.28 -5.37
CA SER A 6 -18.46 11.41 -6.28
C SER A 6 -18.28 12.73 -5.53
N GLY A 7 -19.17 13.00 -4.57
CA GLY A 7 -19.09 14.20 -3.73
C GLY A 7 -17.84 14.21 -2.85
N PHE A 8 -17.47 13.06 -2.27
CA PHE A 8 -16.22 12.93 -1.51
C PHE A 8 -15.00 13.22 -2.38
N LEU A 9 -14.90 12.58 -3.54
CA LEU A 9 -13.74 12.68 -4.44
C LEU A 9 -13.50 14.13 -4.85
N ARG A 10 -14.55 14.80 -5.33
CA ARG A 10 -14.50 16.20 -5.75
C ARG A 10 -14.12 17.11 -4.59
N LYS A 11 -14.82 16.98 -3.45
CA LYS A 11 -14.60 17.85 -2.28
C LYS A 11 -13.19 17.73 -1.73
N GLU A 12 -12.67 16.51 -1.58
CA GLU A 12 -11.32 16.32 -1.05
C GLU A 12 -10.25 16.76 -2.05
N ARG A 13 -10.46 16.55 -3.35
CA ARG A 13 -9.58 17.08 -4.40
C ARG A 13 -9.52 18.61 -4.38
N GLU A 14 -10.67 19.29 -4.40
CA GLU A 14 -10.76 20.75 -4.39
C GLU A 14 -10.19 21.35 -3.10
N LYS A 15 -10.48 20.75 -1.94
CA LYS A 15 -9.90 21.14 -0.65
C LYS A 15 -8.37 21.12 -0.63
N ARG A 16 -7.75 20.20 -1.38
CA ARG A 16 -6.28 20.07 -1.49
C ARG A 16 -5.70 20.88 -2.65
N GLY A 17 -6.51 21.60 -3.43
CA GLY A 17 -6.06 22.36 -4.59
C GLY A 17 -5.50 21.49 -5.73
N ILE A 18 -5.91 20.21 -5.80
CA ILE A 18 -5.43 19.27 -6.81
C ILE A 18 -6.28 19.42 -8.09
N SER A 19 -5.66 19.51 -9.27
CA SER A 19 -6.40 19.51 -10.53
C SER A 19 -6.89 18.11 -10.90
N GLN A 20 -7.96 18.02 -11.70
CA GLN A 20 -8.42 16.73 -12.22
C GLN A 20 -7.32 16.00 -13.00
N GLU A 21 -6.60 16.75 -13.86
CA GLU A 21 -5.47 16.25 -14.64
C GLU A 21 -4.38 15.62 -13.75
N ARG A 22 -4.02 16.28 -12.64
CA ARG A 22 -3.03 15.78 -11.71
C ARG A 22 -3.50 14.50 -11.01
N LEU A 23 -4.78 14.43 -10.60
CA LEU A 23 -5.33 13.27 -9.88
C LEU A 23 -5.42 12.02 -10.77
N CYS A 24 -5.95 12.15 -12.00
CA CYS A 24 -6.18 11.01 -12.89
C CYS A 24 -4.96 10.61 -13.74
N ARG A 25 -3.85 11.35 -13.63
CA ARG A 25 -2.65 11.17 -14.45
C ARG A 25 -2.22 9.71 -14.55
N GLY A 26 -2.13 9.18 -15.77
CA GLY A 26 -1.70 7.80 -16.05
C GLY A 26 -2.74 6.71 -15.73
N VAL A 27 -3.85 7.00 -15.04
CA VAL A 27 -4.82 5.97 -14.60
C VAL A 27 -6.18 6.10 -15.26
N CYS A 28 -6.60 7.30 -15.66
CA CYS A 28 -7.73 7.51 -16.55
C CYS A 28 -7.69 8.89 -17.24
N ALA A 29 -8.56 9.09 -18.24
CA ALA A 29 -8.70 10.38 -18.91
C ALA A 29 -9.38 11.43 -18.01
N VAL A 30 -9.02 12.71 -18.18
CA VAL A 30 -9.61 13.83 -17.43
C VAL A 30 -11.14 13.87 -17.58
N SER A 31 -11.64 13.60 -18.79
CA SER A 31 -13.08 13.51 -19.05
C SER A 31 -13.76 12.38 -18.27
N ALA A 32 -13.09 11.25 -18.08
CA ALA A 32 -13.61 10.16 -17.25
C ALA A 32 -13.67 10.58 -15.77
N LEU A 33 -12.61 11.21 -15.25
CA LEU A 33 -12.60 11.73 -13.88
C LEU A 33 -13.70 12.76 -13.64
N SER A 34 -13.92 13.68 -14.58
CA SER A 34 -15.03 14.65 -14.47
C SER A 34 -16.39 13.96 -14.35
N ARG A 35 -16.64 12.89 -15.12
CA ARG A 35 -17.87 12.11 -15.03
C ARG A 35 -18.01 11.38 -13.69
N TYR A 36 -16.89 10.91 -13.12
CA TYR A 36 -16.88 10.31 -11.79
C TYR A 36 -17.22 11.34 -10.70
N GLU A 37 -16.66 12.55 -10.76
CA GLU A 37 -16.93 13.63 -9.79
C GLU A 37 -18.36 14.18 -9.89
N ASN A 38 -18.98 14.12 -11.07
CA ASN A 38 -20.37 14.53 -11.27
C ASN A 38 -21.38 13.40 -10.97
N GLY A 39 -20.93 12.18 -10.66
CA GLY A 39 -21.81 11.03 -10.43
C GLY A 39 -22.45 10.46 -11.70
N GLU A 40 -21.96 10.82 -12.87
CA GLU A 40 -22.45 10.32 -14.18
C GLU A 40 -21.92 8.91 -14.50
N ARG A 41 -20.83 8.50 -13.84
CA ARG A 41 -20.24 7.16 -13.96
C ARG A 41 -19.61 6.77 -12.63
N ILE A 42 -19.49 5.47 -12.38
CA ILE A 42 -18.74 4.90 -11.25
C ILE A 42 -17.51 4.18 -11.85
N PRO A 43 -16.28 4.44 -11.35
CA PRO A 43 -15.09 3.68 -11.76
C PRO A 43 -15.12 2.26 -11.20
N ASP A 44 -14.34 1.34 -11.78
CA ASP A 44 -14.08 0.05 -11.14
C ASP A 44 -13.40 0.25 -9.78
N ARG A 45 -13.53 -0.75 -8.90
CA ARG A 45 -13.05 -0.67 -7.51
C ARG A 45 -11.55 -0.43 -7.41
N LEU A 46 -10.74 -0.93 -8.36
CA LEU A 46 -9.30 -0.72 -8.36
C LEU A 46 -8.95 0.74 -8.67
N LEU A 47 -9.54 1.31 -9.72
CA LEU A 47 -9.37 2.74 -10.02
C LEU A 47 -9.91 3.64 -8.89
N MET A 48 -11.04 3.25 -8.28
CA MET A 48 -11.61 3.94 -7.14
C MET A 48 -10.63 4.02 -5.96
N ASN A 49 -10.00 2.88 -5.59
CA ASN A 49 -8.95 2.81 -4.58
C ASN A 49 -7.82 3.78 -4.89
N THR A 50 -7.27 3.70 -6.10
CA THR A 50 -6.13 4.51 -6.52
C THR A 50 -6.41 6.01 -6.43
N LEU A 51 -7.58 6.46 -6.86
CA LEU A 51 -7.96 7.88 -6.80
C LEU A 51 -8.08 8.38 -5.35
N ILE A 52 -8.68 7.59 -4.45
CA ILE A 52 -8.81 7.93 -3.03
C ILE A 52 -7.44 7.97 -2.34
N GLU A 53 -6.59 6.99 -2.61
CA GLU A 53 -5.26 6.88 -2.02
C GLU A 53 -4.32 7.99 -2.50
N ARG A 54 -4.40 8.39 -3.78
CA ARG A 54 -3.70 9.58 -4.30
C ARG A 54 -4.17 10.88 -3.62
N LEU A 55 -5.41 10.89 -3.11
CA LEU A 55 -5.89 11.97 -2.23
C LEU A 55 -5.39 11.87 -0.77
N GLY A 56 -4.54 10.88 -0.46
CA GLY A 56 -3.95 10.69 0.87
C GLY A 56 -4.96 10.14 1.88
N LYS A 57 -6.00 9.45 1.40
CA LYS A 57 -7.11 8.90 2.19
C LYS A 57 -7.17 7.39 2.08
N SER A 58 -7.67 6.74 3.12
CA SER A 58 -7.84 5.29 3.12
C SER A 58 -9.12 4.91 2.40
N SER A 59 -9.04 3.84 1.64
CA SER A 59 -10.18 3.20 0.99
C SER A 59 -10.70 1.97 1.74
N ASP A 60 -10.11 1.60 2.88
CA ASP A 60 -10.40 0.35 3.61
C ASP A 60 -11.82 0.31 4.18
N LYS A 61 -12.30 1.47 4.64
CA LYS A 61 -13.64 1.62 5.21
C LYS A 61 -14.71 1.86 4.16
N LEU A 62 -14.33 1.92 2.88
CA LEU A 62 -15.29 2.06 1.81
C LEU A 62 -15.96 0.71 1.55
N VAL A 63 -17.25 0.64 1.86
CA VAL A 63 -18.10 -0.49 1.53
C VAL A 63 -18.71 -0.24 0.15
N THR A 64 -18.39 -1.10 -0.81
CA THR A 64 -18.86 -0.98 -2.20
C THR A 64 -19.33 -2.32 -2.74
N MET A 65 -20.42 -2.28 -3.50
CA MET A 65 -20.82 -3.37 -4.37
C MET A 65 -19.89 -3.44 -5.58
N ILE A 66 -19.45 -4.64 -5.93
CA ILE A 66 -18.60 -4.89 -7.09
C ILE A 66 -19.14 -6.04 -7.94
N SER A 67 -18.70 -6.09 -9.20
CA SER A 67 -19.02 -7.21 -10.08
C SER A 67 -18.31 -8.51 -9.65
N CYS A 68 -18.80 -9.66 -10.11
CA CYS A 68 -18.14 -10.95 -9.87
C CYS A 68 -16.73 -10.99 -10.47
N GLN A 69 -16.51 -10.31 -11.59
CA GLN A 69 -15.19 -10.22 -12.22
C GLN A 69 -14.21 -9.41 -11.37
N GLU A 70 -14.62 -8.23 -10.87
CA GLU A 70 -13.80 -7.45 -9.94
C GLU A 70 -13.50 -8.25 -8.66
N TYR A 71 -14.50 -8.93 -8.10
CA TYR A 71 -14.31 -9.74 -6.89
C TYR A 71 -13.28 -10.85 -7.11
N ALA A 72 -13.36 -11.58 -8.23
CA ALA A 72 -12.39 -12.61 -8.58
C ALA A 72 -10.96 -12.04 -8.69
N TYR A 73 -10.79 -10.83 -9.24
CA TYR A 73 -9.51 -10.14 -9.24
C TYR A 73 -9.00 -9.81 -7.83
N PHE A 74 -9.85 -9.29 -6.93
CA PHE A 74 -9.44 -8.98 -5.56
C PHE A 74 -9.14 -10.22 -4.73
N GLU A 75 -9.87 -11.33 -4.91
CA GLU A 75 -9.53 -12.62 -4.30
C GLU A 75 -8.19 -13.14 -4.81
N TRP A 76 -7.96 -13.10 -6.12
CA TRP A 76 -6.68 -13.49 -6.71
C TRP A 76 -5.54 -12.63 -6.16
N LYS A 77 -5.70 -11.31 -6.16
CA LYS A 77 -4.71 -10.34 -5.64
C LYS A 77 -4.39 -10.61 -4.16
N SER A 78 -5.42 -10.80 -3.33
CA SER A 78 -5.29 -11.17 -1.91
C SER A 78 -4.50 -12.46 -1.73
N LYS A 79 -4.82 -13.48 -2.52
CA LYS A 79 -4.13 -14.77 -2.48
C LYS A 79 -2.66 -14.65 -2.91
N VAL A 80 -2.35 -13.82 -3.91
CA VAL A 80 -0.97 -13.55 -4.32
C VAL A 80 -0.20 -12.84 -3.21
N LYS A 81 -0.73 -11.74 -2.64
CA LYS A 81 -0.04 -11.01 -1.56
C LYS A 81 0.16 -11.88 -0.31
N GLU A 82 -0.82 -12.69 0.06
CA GLU A 82 -0.67 -13.65 1.16
C GLU A 82 0.38 -14.72 0.89
N THR A 83 0.44 -15.24 -0.34
CA THR A 83 1.44 -16.23 -0.74
C THR A 83 2.85 -15.63 -0.76
N LEU A 84 2.98 -14.35 -1.18
CA LEU A 84 4.22 -13.60 -1.12
C LEU A 84 4.73 -13.41 0.32
N ARG A 85 3.84 -13.09 1.27
CA ARG A 85 4.20 -13.00 2.70
C ARG A 85 4.80 -14.31 3.22
N LYS A 86 4.19 -15.44 2.84
CA LYS A 86 4.66 -16.80 3.17
C LYS A 86 5.92 -17.22 2.41
N LYS A 87 6.46 -16.34 1.56
CA LYS A 87 7.64 -16.57 0.71
C LYS A 87 7.52 -17.81 -0.19
N ASN A 88 6.30 -18.23 -0.53
CA ASN A 88 6.08 -19.39 -1.39
C ASN A 88 6.09 -18.96 -2.87
N ILE A 89 7.28 -18.71 -3.39
CA ILE A 89 7.48 -18.20 -4.76
C ILE A 89 6.93 -19.16 -5.82
N ALA A 90 7.02 -20.49 -5.59
CA ALA A 90 6.48 -21.48 -6.51
C ALA A 90 4.97 -21.34 -6.69
N LEU A 91 4.22 -21.16 -5.60
CA LEU A 91 2.78 -20.94 -5.69
C LEU A 91 2.44 -19.58 -6.32
N VAL A 92 3.27 -18.54 -6.10
CA VAL A 92 3.09 -17.25 -6.81
C VAL A 92 3.25 -17.43 -8.32
N GLN A 93 4.23 -18.21 -8.78
CA GLN A 93 4.44 -18.54 -10.19
C GLN A 93 3.22 -19.25 -10.80
N GLU A 94 2.53 -20.11 -10.05
CA GLU A 94 1.27 -20.71 -10.50
C GLU A 94 0.11 -19.70 -10.53
N LEU A 95 0.02 -18.81 -9.53
CA LEU A 95 -1.06 -17.83 -9.43
C LEU A 95 -1.00 -16.78 -10.54
N ILE A 96 0.18 -16.35 -10.99
CA ILE A 96 0.32 -15.37 -12.08
C ILE A 96 -0.09 -15.90 -13.45
N LEU A 97 -0.22 -17.24 -13.61
CA LEU A 97 -0.69 -17.88 -14.84
C LEU A 97 -2.22 -17.95 -14.91
N ARG A 98 -2.92 -17.61 -13.82
CA ARG A 98 -4.39 -17.59 -13.81
C ARG A 98 -4.91 -16.40 -14.60
N LYS A 99 -6.13 -16.54 -15.14
CA LYS A 99 -6.75 -15.52 -16.00
C LYS A 99 -6.90 -14.18 -15.29
N GLU A 100 -7.19 -14.17 -13.97
CA GLU A 100 -7.43 -12.98 -13.17
C GLU A 100 -6.22 -12.04 -13.13
N ALA A 101 -5.02 -12.55 -13.43
CA ALA A 101 -3.82 -11.74 -13.53
C ALA A 101 -3.87 -10.73 -14.68
N ARG A 102 -4.61 -11.01 -15.77
CA ARG A 102 -4.59 -10.25 -17.04
C ARG A 102 -5.93 -10.24 -17.80
N ASP A 103 -7.05 -10.51 -17.13
CA ASP A 103 -8.37 -10.62 -17.77
C ASP A 103 -9.06 -9.28 -18.10
N ALA A 104 -8.44 -8.15 -17.76
CA ALA A 104 -9.00 -6.80 -17.95
C ALA A 104 -10.36 -6.61 -17.25
N SER A 105 -10.61 -7.32 -16.15
CA SER A 105 -11.81 -7.19 -15.32
C SER A 105 -11.88 -5.88 -14.52
N VAL A 106 -10.72 -5.26 -14.30
CA VAL A 106 -10.51 -4.00 -13.58
C VAL A 106 -9.72 -3.04 -14.48
N ASN A 107 -9.38 -1.85 -13.98
CA ASN A 107 -8.53 -0.91 -14.72
C ASN A 107 -7.24 -1.59 -15.25
N LEU A 108 -7.13 -1.66 -16.59
CA LEU A 108 -6.08 -2.41 -17.29
C LEU A 108 -4.67 -1.94 -16.92
N VAL A 109 -4.47 -0.63 -16.80
CA VAL A 109 -3.15 -0.05 -16.49
C VAL A 109 -2.72 -0.43 -15.07
N LEU A 110 -3.63 -0.33 -14.11
CA LEU A 110 -3.37 -0.70 -12.71
C LEU A 110 -3.20 -2.21 -12.54
N GLN A 111 -3.95 -3.02 -13.29
CA GLN A 111 -3.80 -4.47 -13.31
C GLN A 111 -2.42 -4.88 -13.85
N GLU A 112 -2.01 -4.31 -14.99
CA GLU A 112 -0.70 -4.58 -15.59
C GLU A 112 0.45 -4.12 -14.69
N GLN A 113 0.34 -2.94 -14.06
CA GLN A 113 1.35 -2.49 -13.10
C GLN A 113 1.50 -3.48 -11.94
N PHE A 114 0.39 -3.95 -11.37
CA PHE A 114 0.45 -4.92 -10.28
C PHE A 114 1.01 -6.27 -10.74
N TYR A 115 0.69 -6.69 -11.97
CA TYR A 115 1.29 -7.88 -12.57
C TYR A 115 2.82 -7.76 -12.68
N GLN A 116 3.33 -6.65 -13.23
CA GLN A 116 4.77 -6.41 -13.34
C GLN A 116 5.44 -6.32 -11.97
N TYR A 117 4.80 -5.69 -10.99
CA TYR A 117 5.26 -5.71 -9.59
C TYR A 117 5.47 -7.13 -9.09
N ILE A 118 4.55 -8.06 -9.33
CA ILE A 118 4.70 -9.46 -8.91
C ILE A 118 5.81 -10.16 -9.70
N GLN A 119 5.92 -9.94 -11.01
CA GLN A 119 6.97 -10.54 -11.83
C GLN A 119 8.37 -10.17 -11.32
N GLU A 120 8.59 -8.91 -10.99
CA GLU A 120 9.88 -8.43 -10.47
C GLU A 120 10.25 -9.04 -9.11
N ILE A 121 9.24 -9.39 -8.33
CA ILE A 121 9.41 -10.14 -7.10
C ILE A 121 9.82 -11.57 -7.39
N VAL A 122 9.11 -12.24 -8.29
CA VAL A 122 9.35 -13.64 -8.67
C VAL A 122 10.73 -13.81 -9.33
N ASN A 123 11.13 -12.87 -10.20
CA ASN A 123 12.43 -12.87 -10.86
C ASN A 123 13.60 -12.65 -9.88
N GLY A 124 13.30 -12.17 -8.66
CA GLY A 124 14.33 -11.94 -7.64
C GLY A 124 15.45 -11.04 -8.17
N LYS A 125 16.70 -11.32 -7.78
CA LYS A 125 17.88 -10.51 -8.14
C LYS A 125 18.22 -10.52 -9.64
N GLU A 126 17.56 -11.37 -10.44
CA GLU A 126 17.73 -11.41 -11.90
C GLU A 126 16.83 -10.38 -12.61
N GLY A 127 15.90 -9.74 -11.89
CA GLY A 127 15.06 -8.67 -12.42
C GLY A 127 15.86 -7.41 -12.76
N GLU A 128 15.58 -6.83 -13.92
CA GLU A 128 16.22 -5.60 -14.36
C GLU A 128 15.56 -4.36 -13.73
N ILE A 129 16.37 -3.42 -13.22
CA ILE A 129 15.86 -2.16 -12.64
C ILE A 129 15.02 -1.37 -13.66
N SER A 130 15.34 -1.49 -14.96
CA SER A 130 14.59 -0.93 -16.09
C SER A 130 13.13 -1.36 -16.08
N SER A 131 12.85 -2.65 -15.84
CA SER A 131 11.49 -3.20 -15.80
C SER A 131 10.64 -2.58 -14.70
N LEU A 132 11.22 -2.38 -13.50
CA LEU A 132 10.51 -1.69 -12.40
C LEU A 132 10.21 -0.22 -12.74
N GLU A 133 11.12 0.45 -13.44
CA GLU A 133 10.92 1.83 -13.86
C GLU A 133 9.82 1.95 -14.93
N GLU A 134 9.76 0.99 -15.85
CA GLU A 134 8.68 0.86 -16.82
C GLU A 134 7.32 0.61 -16.14
N ALA A 135 7.28 -0.28 -15.14
CA ALA A 135 6.08 -0.53 -14.35
C ALA A 135 5.58 0.73 -13.62
N ILE A 136 6.48 1.57 -13.10
CA ILE A 136 6.13 2.86 -12.48
C ILE A 136 5.58 3.82 -13.54
N ARG A 137 6.19 3.86 -14.74
CA ARG A 137 5.76 4.73 -15.84
C ARG A 137 4.37 4.41 -16.39
N LEU A 138 3.84 3.21 -16.17
CA LEU A 138 2.46 2.87 -16.54
C LEU A 138 1.45 3.84 -15.91
N THR A 139 1.64 4.21 -14.64
CA THR A 139 0.72 5.10 -13.91
C THR A 139 1.32 6.48 -13.62
N ASN A 140 2.64 6.63 -13.75
CA ASN A 140 3.36 7.90 -13.63
C ASN A 140 4.32 8.10 -14.81
N PRO A 141 3.81 8.50 -16.00
CA PRO A 141 4.57 8.50 -17.26
C PRO A 141 5.87 9.31 -17.26
N ASP A 142 5.94 10.35 -16.42
CA ASP A 142 7.09 11.26 -16.34
C ASP A 142 8.09 10.84 -15.27
N PHE A 143 7.97 9.64 -14.70
CA PHE A 143 8.87 9.19 -13.64
C PHE A 143 10.31 9.06 -14.16
N THR A 144 11.22 9.79 -13.53
CA THR A 144 12.66 9.82 -13.85
C THR A 144 13.53 9.30 -12.69
N GLY A 145 13.04 8.33 -11.92
CA GLY A 145 13.75 7.80 -10.75
C GLY A 145 13.60 8.63 -9.45
N ARG A 146 12.79 9.69 -9.46
CA ARG A 146 12.52 10.57 -8.30
C ARG A 146 11.05 10.96 -8.21
N ILE A 147 10.60 11.27 -7.00
CA ILE A 147 9.27 11.82 -6.77
C ILE A 147 9.26 13.29 -7.20
N ALA A 148 8.41 13.64 -8.17
CA ALA A 148 8.18 15.03 -8.56
C ALA A 148 7.26 15.73 -7.54
N ALA A 149 7.39 17.06 -7.40
CA ALA A 149 6.57 17.86 -6.47
C ALA A 149 5.05 17.72 -6.74
N GLU A 150 4.67 17.61 -8.01
CA GLU A 150 3.27 17.40 -8.43
C GLU A 150 2.89 15.91 -8.48
N GLY A 151 3.79 15.00 -8.12
CA GLY A 151 3.50 13.57 -8.07
C GLY A 151 2.39 13.26 -7.06
N LEU A 152 1.49 12.35 -7.46
CA LEU A 152 0.51 11.75 -6.57
C LEU A 152 0.60 10.24 -6.73
N PHE A 153 0.70 9.55 -5.61
CA PHE A 153 0.90 8.11 -5.54
C PHE A 153 -0.12 7.47 -4.61
N SER A 154 -0.74 6.41 -5.11
CA SER A 154 -1.52 5.42 -4.38
C SER A 154 -0.60 4.53 -3.53
N ILE A 155 -1.19 3.75 -2.62
CA ILE A 155 -0.46 2.83 -1.75
C ILE A 155 0.25 1.76 -2.58
N GLN A 156 -0.40 1.22 -3.61
CA GLN A 156 0.22 0.25 -4.53
C GLN A 156 1.39 0.86 -5.32
N GLU A 157 1.28 2.12 -5.74
CA GLU A 157 2.35 2.83 -6.45
C GLU A 157 3.54 3.09 -5.52
N LEU A 158 3.28 3.42 -4.25
CA LEU A 158 4.33 3.54 -3.23
C LEU A 158 4.98 2.20 -2.91
N GLU A 159 4.24 1.09 -2.88
CA GLU A 159 4.83 -0.25 -2.73
C GLU A 159 5.84 -0.55 -3.85
N LEU A 160 5.52 -0.17 -5.08
CA LEU A 160 6.40 -0.31 -6.24
C LEU A 160 7.63 0.60 -6.15
N LEU A 161 7.48 1.85 -5.70
CA LEU A 161 8.60 2.76 -5.44
C LEU A 161 9.54 2.22 -4.35
N LEU A 162 8.98 1.63 -3.28
CA LEU A 162 9.77 1.00 -2.22
C LEU A 162 10.56 -0.20 -2.76
N LEU A 163 9.94 -1.03 -3.62
CA LEU A 163 10.62 -2.14 -4.27
C LEU A 163 11.74 -1.64 -5.20
N TYR A 164 11.48 -0.61 -6.00
CA TYR A 164 12.48 0.00 -6.88
C TYR A 164 13.66 0.57 -6.10
N ALA A 165 13.41 1.34 -5.03
CA ALA A 165 14.45 1.85 -4.13
C ALA A 165 15.26 0.71 -3.52
N GLN A 166 14.59 -0.35 -3.05
CA GLN A 166 15.24 -1.53 -2.49
C GLN A 166 16.19 -2.19 -3.50
N ARG A 167 15.74 -2.45 -4.73
CA ARG A 167 16.57 -3.08 -5.78
C ARG A 167 17.74 -2.20 -6.19
N GLN A 168 17.56 -0.89 -6.24
CA GLN A 168 18.67 0.03 -6.46
C GLN A 168 19.72 -0.09 -5.35
N MET A 169 19.32 -0.18 -4.08
CA MET A 169 20.26 -0.32 -2.96
C MET A 169 20.99 -1.66 -2.95
N GLU A 170 20.35 -2.75 -3.40
CA GLU A 170 20.94 -4.08 -3.47
C GLU A 170 21.96 -4.25 -4.61
N THR A 171 21.78 -3.52 -5.72
CA THR A 171 22.60 -3.66 -6.94
C THR A 171 23.60 -2.53 -7.13
N ARG A 172 23.33 -1.33 -6.60
CA ARG A 172 24.18 -0.14 -6.71
C ARG A 172 24.30 0.52 -5.35
N ALA A 173 25.51 0.50 -4.78
CA ALA A 173 25.84 0.91 -3.41
C ALA A 173 25.35 2.33 -3.01
N GLY A 174 24.06 2.48 -2.73
CA GLY A 174 23.44 3.68 -2.14
C GLY A 174 22.49 4.50 -3.02
N GLN A 175 22.27 4.18 -4.31
CA GLN A 175 21.43 5.03 -5.18
C GLN A 175 19.95 5.10 -4.76
N GLY A 176 19.39 4.03 -4.18
CA GLY A 176 17.99 4.00 -3.76
C GLY A 176 17.69 4.67 -2.41
N ALA A 177 18.71 5.00 -1.61
CA ALA A 177 18.49 5.58 -0.28
C ALA A 177 17.83 6.97 -0.37
N LYS A 178 18.22 7.77 -1.38
CA LYS A 178 17.64 9.10 -1.58
C LYS A 178 16.16 9.01 -1.97
N LEU A 179 15.82 8.11 -2.88
CA LEU A 179 14.41 7.88 -3.24
C LEU A 179 13.60 7.40 -2.03
N LEU A 180 14.16 6.55 -1.18
CA LEU A 180 13.49 6.09 0.03
C LEU A 180 13.21 7.24 1.01
N GLU A 181 14.12 8.21 1.14
CA GLU A 181 13.88 9.44 1.89
C GLU A 181 12.76 10.29 1.27
N ASP A 182 12.74 10.40 -0.06
CA ASP A 182 11.71 11.14 -0.77
C ASP A 182 10.33 10.48 -0.60
N VAL A 183 10.26 9.13 -0.61
CA VAL A 183 9.04 8.36 -0.31
C VAL A 183 8.56 8.59 1.12
N LEU A 184 9.47 8.55 2.11
CA LEU A 184 9.12 8.83 3.50
C LEU A 184 8.55 10.24 3.68
N SER A 185 9.20 11.23 3.07
CA SER A 185 8.76 12.63 3.11
C SER A 185 7.39 12.78 2.44
N TYR A 186 7.21 12.17 1.26
CA TYR A 186 5.92 12.15 0.56
C TYR A 186 4.81 11.58 1.45
N ILE A 187 5.04 10.44 2.10
CA ILE A 187 4.04 9.82 2.98
C ILE A 187 3.71 10.74 4.17
N GLN A 188 4.73 11.34 4.79
CA GLN A 188 4.53 12.23 5.94
C GLN A 188 3.72 13.48 5.57
N GLU A 189 3.95 14.06 4.40
CA GLU A 189 3.33 15.30 3.94
C GLU A 189 1.95 15.09 3.29
N HIS A 190 1.80 14.05 2.46
CA HIS A 190 0.61 13.85 1.64
C HIS A 190 -0.45 12.93 2.26
N MET A 191 -0.05 11.95 3.09
CA MET A 191 -0.99 11.01 3.72
C MET A 191 -1.50 11.54 5.06
N THR A 192 -2.52 12.39 4.97
CA THR A 192 -3.16 13.03 6.15
C THR A 192 -4.05 12.08 6.95
N ASP A 193 -4.56 11.02 6.32
CA ASP A 193 -5.32 9.97 6.98
C ASP A 193 -4.37 8.95 7.61
N ILE A 194 -4.47 8.78 8.93
CA ILE A 194 -3.65 7.82 9.68
C ILE A 194 -3.81 6.39 9.17
N GLN A 195 -5.02 6.03 8.71
CA GLN A 195 -5.29 4.68 8.22
C GLN A 195 -4.60 4.42 6.89
N ALA A 196 -4.58 5.42 6.00
CA ALA A 196 -3.85 5.35 4.73
C ALA A 196 -2.35 5.32 4.98
N LYS A 197 -1.88 6.22 5.86
CA LYS A 197 -0.47 6.34 6.23
C LYS A 197 0.07 5.02 6.80
N ASN A 198 -0.69 4.36 7.68
CA ASN A 198 -0.26 3.11 8.29
C ASN A 198 -0.23 1.89 7.36
N GLN A 199 -0.85 1.95 6.18
CA GLN A 199 -0.71 0.86 5.21
C GLN A 199 0.70 0.76 4.62
N ILE A 200 1.47 1.86 4.65
CA ILE A 200 2.75 1.95 3.94
C ILE A 200 3.90 2.54 4.76
N PHE A 201 3.62 3.51 5.65
CA PHE A 201 4.65 4.24 6.40
C PHE A 201 5.51 3.32 7.29
N PRO A 202 4.94 2.39 8.09
CA PRO A 202 5.74 1.51 8.94
C PRO A 202 6.71 0.65 8.12
N ARG A 203 6.26 0.14 6.96
CA ARG A 203 7.11 -0.63 6.04
C ARG A 203 8.25 0.22 5.48
N ALA A 204 7.94 1.43 4.99
CA ALA A 204 8.92 2.37 4.47
C ALA A 204 10.00 2.70 5.52
N VAL A 205 9.59 2.90 6.78
CA VAL A 205 10.51 3.15 7.90
C VAL A 205 11.38 1.92 8.20
N CYS A 206 10.82 0.71 8.24
CA CYS A 206 11.62 -0.50 8.43
C CYS A 206 12.65 -0.68 7.32
N LEU A 207 12.27 -0.46 6.06
CA LEU A 207 13.21 -0.49 4.92
C LEU A 207 14.30 0.56 5.09
N TYR A 208 13.96 1.79 5.48
CA TYR A 208 14.95 2.84 5.72
C TYR A 208 15.94 2.46 6.81
N CYS A 209 15.47 1.94 7.94
CA CYS A 209 16.34 1.51 9.03
C CYS A 209 17.24 0.32 8.67
N ARG A 210 16.81 -0.52 7.71
CA ARG A 210 17.60 -1.65 7.22
C ARG A 210 18.80 -1.22 6.38
N TYR A 211 18.60 -0.29 5.44
CA TYR A 211 19.63 0.12 4.49
C TYR A 211 20.44 1.34 4.95
N VAL A 212 19.83 2.28 5.68
CA VAL A 212 20.51 3.48 6.16
C VAL A 212 21.04 3.24 7.57
N THR A 213 22.31 2.82 7.66
CA THR A 213 22.96 2.43 8.92
C THR A 213 23.89 3.52 9.47
N GLY A 214 24.66 3.24 10.53
CA GLY A 214 25.57 4.18 11.17
C GLY A 214 24.93 5.06 12.24
N GLU A 215 25.76 5.55 13.16
CA GLU A 215 25.36 6.35 14.32
C GLU A 215 24.85 7.75 13.92
N ALA A 216 25.45 8.36 12.89
CA ALA A 216 25.01 9.66 12.36
C ALA A 216 23.52 9.66 11.96
N ASN A 217 22.98 8.51 11.58
CA ASN A 217 21.58 8.33 11.17
C ASN A 217 20.66 7.85 12.31
N ALA A 218 21.20 7.52 13.49
CA ALA A 218 20.43 6.95 14.60
C ALA A 218 19.31 7.87 15.07
N GLN A 219 19.57 9.18 15.17
CA GLN A 219 18.54 10.15 15.57
C GLN A 219 17.36 10.18 14.59
N LYS A 220 17.63 10.22 13.28
CA LYS A 220 16.58 10.27 12.25
C LYS A 220 15.77 8.97 12.23
N ARG A 221 16.44 7.82 12.25
CA ARG A 221 15.78 6.49 12.33
C ARG A 221 14.91 6.38 13.58
N TYR A 222 15.43 6.77 14.74
CA TYR A 222 14.71 6.73 16.01
C TYR A 222 13.42 7.56 15.96
N LEU A 223 13.48 8.78 15.41
CA LEU A 223 12.30 9.65 15.27
C LEU A 223 11.26 9.06 14.30
N LEU A 224 11.69 8.55 13.14
CA LEU A 224 10.82 7.90 12.16
C LEU A 224 10.12 6.66 12.75
N CYS A 225 10.88 5.79 13.44
CA CYS A 225 10.30 4.61 14.08
C CYS A 225 9.30 4.98 15.18
N ARG A 226 9.58 6.03 15.98
CA ARG A 226 8.63 6.51 16.98
C ARG A 226 7.34 7.04 16.37
N GLU A 227 7.43 7.80 15.30
CA GLU A 227 6.24 8.29 14.59
C GLU A 227 5.42 7.11 14.05
N ALA A 228 6.08 6.16 13.38
CA ALA A 228 5.42 4.97 12.85
C ALA A 228 4.75 4.15 13.97
N PHE A 229 5.44 3.92 15.08
CA PHE A 229 4.92 3.19 16.24
C PHE A 229 3.70 3.88 16.87
N GLU A 230 3.75 5.20 17.08
CA GLU A 230 2.60 5.94 17.64
C GLU A 230 1.41 5.94 16.69
N ASN A 231 1.64 6.05 15.38
CA ASN A 231 0.55 5.96 14.41
C ASN A 231 -0.06 4.55 14.38
N SER A 232 0.76 3.50 14.39
CA SER A 232 0.34 2.10 14.50
C SER A 232 -0.50 1.86 15.76
N ARG A 233 -0.08 2.40 16.91
CA ARG A 233 -0.82 2.29 18.17
C ARG A 233 -2.20 2.95 18.12
N LYS A 234 -2.30 4.14 17.51
CA LYS A 234 -3.57 4.87 17.36
C LYS A 234 -4.56 4.18 16.43
N ASP A 235 -4.07 3.56 15.36
CA ASP A 235 -4.90 2.84 14.37
C ASP A 235 -5.07 1.35 14.71
N GLN A 236 -4.44 0.88 15.79
CA GLN A 236 -4.48 -0.52 16.26
C GLN A 236 -3.95 -1.52 15.21
N ARG A 237 -2.93 -1.13 14.45
CA ARG A 237 -2.27 -1.92 13.39
C ARG A 237 -0.82 -2.17 13.75
N PHE A 238 -0.49 -3.41 14.08
CA PHE A 238 0.77 -3.79 14.73
C PHE A 238 1.74 -4.58 13.86
N GLU A 239 1.43 -4.76 12.58
CA GLU A 239 2.12 -5.64 11.65
C GLU A 239 3.64 -5.45 11.64
N TYR A 240 4.12 -4.21 11.55
CA TYR A 240 5.57 -3.91 11.54
C TYR A 240 6.13 -3.56 12.92
N THR A 241 5.33 -3.63 13.98
CA THR A 241 5.68 -3.10 15.31
C THR A 241 6.84 -3.84 15.95
N VAL A 242 6.92 -5.17 15.79
CA VAL A 242 8.05 -5.96 16.32
C VAL A 242 9.38 -5.49 15.73
N GLU A 243 9.40 -5.23 14.42
CA GLU A 243 10.58 -4.75 13.70
C GLU A 243 10.92 -3.30 14.10
N LEU A 244 9.92 -2.41 14.16
CA LEU A 244 10.08 -1.03 14.61
C LEU A 244 10.66 -0.96 16.03
N LEU A 245 10.14 -1.73 16.98
CA LEU A 245 10.65 -1.77 18.36
C LEU A 245 12.11 -2.25 18.42
N GLY A 246 12.49 -3.17 17.53
CA GLY A 246 13.88 -3.61 17.37
C GLY A 246 14.81 -2.45 16.97
N TYR A 247 14.42 -1.68 15.96
CA TYR A 247 15.18 -0.51 15.51
C TYR A 247 15.18 0.60 16.57
N MET A 248 14.04 0.88 17.19
CA MET A 248 13.94 1.88 18.27
C MET A 248 14.84 1.55 19.45
N ARG A 249 14.90 0.27 19.87
CA ARG A 249 15.83 -0.18 20.91
C ARG A 249 17.27 0.07 20.51
N LYS A 250 17.66 -0.37 19.30
CA LYS A 250 19.03 -0.23 18.80
C LYS A 250 19.47 1.24 18.79
N ASP A 251 18.66 2.11 18.21
CA ASP A 251 19.00 3.52 18.09
C ASP A 251 18.87 4.26 19.43
N ALA A 252 17.98 3.85 20.32
CA ALA A 252 17.94 4.38 21.68
C ALA A 252 19.26 4.13 22.44
N ILE A 253 19.84 2.93 22.34
CA ILE A 253 21.14 2.63 22.96
C ILE A 253 22.22 3.55 22.39
N CYS A 254 22.30 3.70 21.07
CA CYS A 254 23.25 4.61 20.42
C CYS A 254 23.09 6.07 20.87
N LEU A 255 21.88 6.49 21.24
CA LEU A 255 21.56 7.84 21.67
C LEU A 255 21.66 8.05 23.20
N GLY A 256 22.14 7.06 23.97
CA GLY A 256 22.23 7.14 25.43
C GLY A 256 20.88 7.05 26.15
N LYS A 257 19.87 6.51 25.48
CA LYS A 257 18.47 6.40 25.93
C LYS A 257 18.15 5.03 26.52
N GLU A 258 18.92 4.63 27.52
CA GLU A 258 18.92 3.25 28.05
C GLU A 258 17.57 2.83 28.64
N PHE A 259 16.89 3.72 29.37
CA PHE A 259 15.59 3.44 29.96
C PHE A 259 14.51 3.14 28.90
N GLU A 260 14.49 3.92 27.83
CA GLU A 260 13.59 3.71 26.69
C GLU A 260 13.92 2.40 25.97
N ALA A 261 15.21 2.10 25.78
CA ALA A 261 15.66 0.85 25.16
C ALA A 261 15.19 -0.40 25.93
N VAL A 262 15.21 -0.37 27.27
CA VAL A 262 14.69 -1.45 28.12
C VAL A 262 13.18 -1.62 27.89
N SER A 263 12.44 -0.51 27.86
CA SER A 263 10.99 -0.52 27.63
C SER A 263 10.63 -1.15 26.28
N TYR A 264 11.30 -0.74 25.21
CA TYR A 264 11.07 -1.30 23.87
C TYR A 264 11.39 -2.79 23.79
N GLN A 265 12.41 -3.26 24.52
CA GLN A 265 12.71 -4.68 24.58
C GLN A 265 11.61 -5.50 25.27
N VAL A 266 10.99 -4.95 26.31
CA VAL A 266 9.86 -5.58 27.00
C VAL A 266 8.66 -5.63 26.09
N TRP A 267 8.27 -4.50 25.47
CA TRP A 267 7.13 -4.46 24.55
C TRP A 267 7.31 -5.39 23.36
N LYS A 268 8.53 -5.45 22.81
CA LYS A 268 8.85 -6.36 21.71
C LYS A 268 8.58 -7.82 22.10
N LYS A 269 9.07 -8.26 23.28
CA LYS A 269 8.88 -9.62 23.78
C LYS A 269 7.41 -9.95 24.02
N ILE A 270 6.64 -9.01 24.57
CA ILE A 270 5.20 -9.18 24.80
C ILE A 270 4.49 -9.40 23.45
N LEU A 271 4.78 -8.56 22.47
CA LEU A 271 4.14 -8.67 21.16
C LEU A 271 4.53 -9.96 20.42
N GLU A 272 5.81 -10.36 20.49
CA GLU A 272 6.28 -11.65 19.95
C GLU A 272 5.58 -12.85 20.60
N ALA A 273 5.39 -12.82 21.92
CA ALA A 273 4.67 -13.86 22.66
C ALA A 273 3.19 -13.94 22.25
N MET A 274 2.52 -12.79 22.14
CA MET A 274 1.13 -12.73 21.65
C MET A 274 1.02 -13.29 20.23
N TYR A 275 1.94 -12.93 19.33
CA TYR A 275 1.92 -13.44 17.96
C TYR A 275 2.11 -14.95 17.90
N GLN A 276 3.00 -15.51 18.73
CA GLN A 276 3.12 -16.96 18.86
C GLN A 276 1.85 -17.63 19.39
N GLU A 277 1.25 -17.07 20.44
CA GLU A 277 0.03 -17.61 21.07
C GLU A 277 -1.15 -17.67 20.09
N TYR A 278 -1.33 -16.62 19.29
CA TYR A 278 -2.42 -16.51 18.31
C TYR A 278 -2.06 -17.01 16.90
N GLY A 279 -0.86 -17.57 16.69
CA GLY A 279 -0.42 -18.07 15.38
C GLY A 279 -0.28 -16.98 14.31
N VAL A 280 -0.01 -15.74 14.72
CA VAL A 280 0.21 -14.60 13.81
C VAL A 280 1.65 -14.64 13.31
N GLU A 281 1.84 -14.75 12.00
CA GLU A 281 3.16 -14.63 11.39
C GLU A 281 3.66 -13.18 11.49
N ILE A 282 4.92 -12.98 11.89
CA ILE A 282 5.54 -11.66 11.96
C ILE A 282 5.89 -11.19 10.54
N PRO A 283 5.22 -10.15 10.01
CA PRO A 283 5.50 -9.65 8.68
C PRO A 283 6.90 -9.08 8.60
N GLN A 284 7.63 -9.45 7.54
CA GLN A 284 8.92 -8.85 7.24
C GLN A 284 8.73 -7.71 6.25
N ALA A 285 9.38 -6.56 6.47
CA ALA A 285 9.24 -5.38 5.59
C ALA A 285 9.61 -5.60 4.11
N GLU A 286 10.23 -6.74 3.78
CA GLU A 286 10.50 -7.16 2.40
C GLU A 286 9.21 -7.16 1.56
N TRP A 287 8.10 -7.67 2.10
CA TRP A 287 6.83 -7.82 1.39
C TRP A 287 5.75 -6.91 1.99
N GLY A 288 5.04 -6.20 1.12
CA GLY A 288 3.89 -5.36 1.51
C GLY A 288 2.77 -6.18 2.16
N ILE A 289 1.90 -5.50 2.90
CA ILE A 289 0.76 -6.11 3.56
C ILE A 289 -0.51 -5.63 2.86
N GLU A 290 -1.27 -6.55 2.29
CA GLU A 290 -2.67 -6.32 1.94
C GLU A 290 -3.55 -6.24 3.19
N ILE A 291 -4.27 -5.13 3.32
CA ILE A 291 -5.31 -4.99 4.31
C ILE A 291 -6.60 -5.58 3.72
N PRO A 292 -7.31 -6.48 4.42
CA PRO A 292 -8.56 -7.03 3.95
C PRO A 292 -9.55 -5.91 3.61
N GLN A 293 -10.09 -5.93 2.39
CA GLN A 293 -11.09 -4.97 1.95
C GLN A 293 -12.51 -5.49 2.24
N ASN A 294 -13.40 -4.60 2.66
CA ASN A 294 -14.82 -4.93 2.83
C ASN A 294 -15.52 -4.92 1.47
N LEU A 295 -15.48 -6.05 0.76
CA LEU A 295 -16.09 -6.25 -0.55
C LEU A 295 -17.35 -7.11 -0.42
N PHE A 296 -18.40 -6.75 -1.14
CA PHE A 296 -19.65 -7.51 -1.18
C PHE A 296 -20.08 -7.75 -2.62
N LEU A 297 -20.47 -8.98 -2.94
CA LEU A 297 -21.03 -9.31 -4.25
C LEU A 297 -22.47 -8.77 -4.36
N ILE A 298 -22.83 -8.28 -5.53
CA ILE A 298 -24.21 -7.82 -5.81
C ILE A 298 -25.25 -8.91 -5.47
N PRO A 299 -25.07 -10.18 -5.89
CA PRO A 299 -25.98 -11.27 -5.49
C PRO A 299 -26.09 -11.49 -3.98
N GLU A 300 -25.02 -11.32 -3.21
CA GLU A 300 -25.02 -11.53 -1.75
C GLU A 300 -25.88 -10.48 -1.05
N ILE A 301 -25.75 -9.21 -1.45
CA ILE A 301 -26.59 -8.14 -0.90
C ILE A 301 -28.05 -8.30 -1.32
N LEU A 302 -28.30 -8.69 -2.58
CA LEU A 302 -29.66 -8.98 -3.04
C LEU A 302 -30.28 -10.14 -2.27
N LEU A 303 -29.49 -11.17 -1.93
CA LEU A 303 -29.93 -12.27 -1.09
C LEU A 303 -30.23 -11.81 0.34
N SER A 304 -29.32 -11.06 0.98
CA SER A 304 -29.53 -10.51 2.33
C SER A 304 -30.77 -9.61 2.40
N ALA A 305 -30.95 -8.72 1.43
CA ALA A 305 -32.12 -7.83 1.37
C ALA A 305 -33.43 -8.60 1.16
N ARG A 306 -33.43 -9.67 0.35
CA ARG A 306 -34.61 -10.53 0.14
C ARG A 306 -34.97 -11.31 1.40
N VAL A 307 -33.97 -11.86 2.10
CA VAL A 307 -34.17 -12.56 3.37
C VAL A 307 -34.72 -11.62 4.45
N GLU A 308 -34.17 -10.40 4.57
CA GLU A 308 -34.67 -9.38 5.50
C GLU A 308 -36.11 -8.94 5.20
N GLN A 309 -36.53 -8.99 3.94
CA GLN A 309 -37.89 -8.67 3.50
C GLN A 309 -38.85 -9.87 3.49
N GLY A 310 -38.41 -11.05 3.94
CA GLY A 310 -39.24 -12.25 4.01
C GLY A 310 -39.63 -12.83 2.65
N ALA A 311 -38.93 -12.46 1.57
CA ALA A 311 -39.13 -13.06 0.25
C ALA A 311 -38.38 -14.39 0.15
N SER A 312 -39.05 -15.46 -0.28
CA SER A 312 -38.45 -16.79 -0.44
C SER A 312 -37.39 -16.82 -1.54
N GLN A 313 -36.52 -17.83 -1.49
CA GLN A 313 -35.42 -18.06 -2.44
C GLN A 313 -35.86 -18.42 -3.89
N GLU A 314 -37.16 -18.40 -4.19
CA GLU A 314 -37.75 -18.70 -5.50
C GLU A 314 -38.01 -17.43 -6.32
#